data_AF-A0A535XTR1-F1
#
_entry.id   AF-A0A535XTR1-F1
#
_cell.length_a   1.000
_cell.length_b   1.000
_cell.length_c   1.000
_cell.angle_alpha   90.00
_cell.angle_beta   90.00
_cell.angle_gamma   90.00
#
_symmetry.space_group_name_H-M   'P 1'
#
loop_
_entity.id
_entity.type
_entity.pdbx_description
1 polymer ?
#
loop_
_entity_poly.entity_id
_entity_poly.type
_entity_poly.pdbx_seq_one_letter_code
_entity_poly.pdbx_strand_id
1 'polypeptide(L)' 'MAVTEKSRAIEQAIQQIEKQFGKGSIMKLGGTSGEKIDVISTGSLAVDMALGVGGFPRGRVVEIYGPEASGKTTLAL' A
#
# COMPACT_ATOMS: atom_id res chain seq x y z
N MET A 1 -2.58 19.68 21.27
CA MET A 1 -2.27 20.56 20.12
C MET A 1 -3.59 21.02 19.52
N ALA A 2 -3.79 22.33 19.32
CA ALA A 2 -5.03 22.84 18.75
C ALA A 2 -5.18 22.36 17.30
N VAL A 3 -6.26 21.62 17.02
CA VAL A 3 -6.64 21.23 15.65
C VAL A 3 -6.96 22.54 14.92
N THR A 4 -6.07 22.93 14.01
CA THR A 4 -6.26 24.14 13.21
C THR A 4 -7.37 23.89 12.19
N GLU A 5 -8.16 24.91 11.82
CA GLU A 5 -9.18 24.80 10.77
C GLU A 5 -8.62 24.17 9.48
N LYS A 6 -7.33 24.44 9.18
CA LYS A 6 -6.59 23.80 8.10
C LYS A 6 -6.52 22.27 8.22
N SER A 7 -6.24 21.73 9.41
CA SER A 7 -6.21 20.27 9.62
C SER A 7 -7.59 19.63 9.45
N ARG A 8 -8.66 20.31 9.89
CA ARG A 8 -10.04 19.84 9.70
C ARG A 8 -10.44 19.80 8.21
N ALA A 9 -10.10 20.84 7.46
CA ALA A 9 -10.35 20.88 6.02
C ALA A 9 -9.59 19.78 5.26
N ILE A 10 -8.35 19.48 5.66
CA ILE A 10 -7.55 18.39 5.09
C ILE A 10 -8.20 17.03 5.34
N GLU A 11 -8.64 16.77 6.58
CA GLU A 11 -9.31 15.49 6.91
C GLU A 11 -10.62 15.30 6.14
N GLN A 12 -11.41 16.36 5.97
CA GLN A 12 -12.63 16.32 5.16
C GLN A 12 -12.35 16.02 3.69
N ALA A 13 -11.32 16.65 3.11
CA ALA A 13 -10.93 16.39 1.72
C ALA A 13 -10.46 14.94 1.53
N ILE A 14 -9.67 14.41 2.46
CA ILE A 14 -9.22 13.00 2.46
C ILE A 14 -10.44 12.06 2.47
N GLN A 15 -11.41 12.29 3.37
CA GLN A 15 -12.62 11.47 3.45
C GLN A 15 -13.47 11.54 2.18
N GLN A 16 -13.57 12.71 1.56
CA GLN A 16 -14.30 12.88 0.29
C GLN A 16 -13.66 12.07 -0.84
N ILE A 17 -12.33 12.11 -0.96
CA ILE A 17 -11.58 11.35 -1.96
C ILE A 17 -11.76 9.85 -1.74
N GLU A 18 -11.60 9.37 -0.50
CA GLU A 18 -11.78 7.94 -0.18
C GLU A 18 -13.21 7.46 -0.46
N LYS A 19 -14.22 8.29 -0.19
CA LYS A 19 -15.62 7.94 -0.48
C LYS A 19 -15.88 7.82 -1.98
N GLN A 20 -15.27 8.66 -2.80
CA GLN A 20 -15.48 8.68 -4.25
C GLN A 20 -14.67 7.60 -4.98
N PHE A 21 -13.42 7.38 -4.57
CA PHE A 21 -12.47 6.53 -5.31
C PHE A 21 -12.10 5.24 -4.58
N GLY A 22 -12.67 5.00 -3.40
CA GLY A 22 -12.36 3.86 -2.54
C GLY A 22 -11.26 4.16 -1.52
N LYS A 23 -11.19 3.34 -0.48
CA LYS A 23 -10.17 3.44 0.57
C LYS A 23 -8.77 3.26 0.00
N GLY A 24 -7.79 3.99 0.54
CA GLY A 24 -6.41 3.94 0.08
C GLY A 24 -6.14 4.67 -1.25
N SER A 25 -7.14 5.36 -1.81
CA SER A 25 -6.97 6.26 -2.95
C SER A 25 -6.13 7.51 -2.61
N ILE A 26 -6.06 7.87 -1.32
CA ILE A 26 -5.15 8.88 -0.78
C ILE A 26 -4.69 8.45 0.60
N MET A 27 -3.40 8.62 0.89
CA MET A 27 -2.83 8.29 2.19
C MET A 27 -1.57 9.11 2.47
N LYS A 28 -1.19 9.21 3.74
CA LYS A 28 0.10 9.79 4.11
C LYS A 28 1.21 8.81 3.80
N LEU A 29 2.27 9.28 3.14
CA LEU A 29 3.49 8.48 2.94
C LEU A 29 4.07 8.08 4.31
N GLY A 30 4.33 6.79 4.51
CA GLY A 30 4.77 6.23 5.80
C GLY A 30 3.65 6.04 6.83
N GLY A 31 2.40 6.34 6.49
CA GLY A 31 1.24 5.96 7.29
C GLY A 31 0.94 4.47 7.16
N THR A 32 0.46 3.84 8.25
CA THR A 32 0.08 2.42 8.23
C THR A 32 -1.23 2.22 7.45
N SER A 33 -1.21 1.38 6.42
CA SER A 33 -2.42 0.86 5.78
C SER A 33 -3.11 -0.12 6.73
N GLY A 34 -4.21 0.32 7.35
CA GLY A 34 -4.92 -0.45 8.37
C GLY A 34 -5.85 -1.56 7.86
N GLU A 35 -5.95 -1.77 6.54
CA GLU A 35 -6.81 -2.83 6.01
C GLU A 35 -6.08 -4.18 6.01
N LYS A 36 -6.66 -5.14 6.75
CA LYS A 36 -6.28 -6.55 6.66
C LYS A 36 -6.73 -7.07 5.30
N ILE A 37 -5.75 -7.30 4.43
CA ILE A 37 -5.93 -7.92 3.12
C ILE A 37 -5.25 -9.29 3.20
N ASP A 38 -5.85 -10.32 2.62
CA ASP A 38 -5.19 -11.62 2.54
C ASP A 38 -3.97 -11.53 1.62
N VAL A 39 -2.85 -12.10 2.04
CA VAL A 39 -1.57 -12.02 1.32
C VAL A 39 -1.00 -13.40 0.99
N ILE A 40 -0.07 -13.42 0.04
CA ILE A 40 0.80 -14.56 -0.29
C ILE A 40 2.23 -14.07 -0.07
N SER A 41 3.04 -14.79 0.72
CA SER A 41 4.45 -14.43 0.93
C SER A 41 5.19 -14.37 -0.40
N THR A 42 6.09 -13.41 -0.53
CA THR A 42 7.00 -13.29 -1.68
C THR A 42 8.13 -14.33 -1.68
N GLY A 43 8.24 -15.14 -0.61
CA GLY A 43 9.37 -16.04 -0.39
C GLY A 43 10.63 -15.34 0.16
N SER A 44 10.60 -14.00 0.27
CA SER A 44 11.67 -13.20 0.88
C SER A 44 11.13 -12.40 2.06
N LEU A 45 11.62 -12.70 3.27
CA LEU A 45 11.21 -12.01 4.49
C LEU A 45 11.43 -10.49 4.40
N ALA A 46 12.54 -10.07 3.80
CA ALA A 46 12.87 -8.65 3.65
C ALA A 46 11.85 -7.92 2.75
N VAL A 47 11.41 -8.58 1.67
CA VAL A 47 10.41 -8.00 0.74
C VAL A 47 9.02 -7.99 1.38
N ASP A 48 8.63 -9.06 2.08
CA ASP A 48 7.35 -9.13 2.79
C ASP A 48 7.21 -8.00 3.81
N MET A 49 8.27 -7.72 4.56
CA MET A 49 8.31 -6.60 5.51
C MET A 49 8.25 -5.24 4.81
N ALA A 50 8.98 -5.07 3.70
CA ALA A 50 9.01 -3.82 2.94
C ALA A 50 7.65 -3.47 2.30
N LEU A 51 6.87 -4.48 1.90
CA LEU A 51 5.51 -4.30 1.38
C LEU A 51 4.53 -3.79 2.44
N GLY A 52 4.87 -3.87 3.73
CA GLY A 52 4.06 -3.39 4.86
C GLY A 52 2.82 -4.23 5.19
N VAL A 53 2.30 -4.98 4.21
CA VAL A 53 1.17 -5.91 4.36
C VAL A 53 1.62 -7.37 4.53
N GLY A 54 2.92 -7.66 4.41
CA GLY A 54 3.48 -9.00 4.64
C GLY A 54 3.53 -9.91 3.40
N GLY A 55 3.29 -9.39 2.19
CA GLY A 55 3.37 -10.16 0.95
C GLY A 55 2.56 -9.58 -0.20
N PHE A 56 2.39 -10.36 -1.27
CA PHE A 56 1.54 -10.00 -2.41
C PHE A 56 0.05 -10.04 -2.02
N PRO A 57 -0.72 -8.96 -2.24
CA PRO A 57 -2.13 -8.92 -1.89
C PRO A 57 -2.98 -9.77 -2.84
N ARG A 58 -3.84 -10.63 -2.29
CA ARG A 58 -4.77 -11.45 -3.07
C ARG A 58 -5.84 -10.59 -3.74
N GLY A 59 -6.27 -11.00 -4.93
CA GLY A 59 -7.30 -10.29 -5.70
C GLY A 59 -6.85 -8.97 -6.30
N ARG A 60 -5.53 -8.73 -6.38
CA ARG A 60 -4.92 -7.53 -6.97
C ARG A 60 -3.91 -7.94 -8.04
N VAL A 61 -3.68 -7.05 -8.99
CA VAL A 61 -2.60 -7.18 -9.98
C VAL A 61 -1.32 -6.57 -9.39
N VAL A 62 -0.21 -7.30 -9.50
CA VAL A 62 1.12 -6.86 -9.05
C VAL A 62 2.04 -6.81 -10.26
N GLU A 63 2.78 -5.71 -10.39
CA GLU A 63 3.80 -5.54 -11.44
C GLU A 63 5.20 -5.65 -10.82
N ILE A 64 6.03 -6.54 -11.39
CA ILE A 64 7.44 -6.72 -11.01
C ILE A 64 8.29 -6.35 -12.24
N TYR A 65 9.04 -5.26 -12.15
CA TYR A 65 9.88 -4.75 -13.24
C TYR A 65 11.33 -4.57 -12.80
N GLY A 66 12.25 -4.50 -13.78
CA GLY A 66 13.68 -4.35 -13.53
C GLY A 66 14.55 -4.87 -14.68
N PRO A 67 15.87 -4.65 -14.63
CA PRO A 67 16.83 -5.05 -15.66
C PRO A 67 16.79 -6.54 -16.01
N GLU A 68 17.35 -6.92 -17.16
CA GLU A 68 17.56 -8.34 -17.49
C GLU A 68 18.38 -9.05 -16.39
N ALA A 69 18.08 -10.34 -16.16
CA ALA A 69 18.71 -11.16 -15.12
C ALA A 69 18.56 -10.66 -13.66
N SER A 70 17.70 -9.66 -13.38
CA SER A 70 17.47 -9.14 -12.02
C SER A 70 16.62 -10.03 -11.09
N GLY A 71 16.26 -11.24 -11.52
CA GLY A 71 15.49 -12.20 -10.71
C GLY A 71 13.96 -12.04 -10.74
N LYS A 72 13.38 -11.28 -11.68
CA LYS A 72 11.92 -11.09 -11.79
C LYS A 72 11.13 -12.41 -11.83
N THR A 73 11.54 -13.33 -12.72
CA THR A 73 10.92 -14.66 -12.85
C THR A 73 11.18 -15.53 -11.62
N THR A 74 12.38 -15.43 -11.02
CA THR A 74 12.72 -16.15 -9.79
C THR A 74 11.85 -15.71 -8.62
N LEU A 75 11.49 -14.43 -8.51
CA LEU A 75 10.60 -13.94 -7.45
C LEU A 75 9.13 -14.39 -7.65
N ALA A 76 8.74 -14.73 -8.89
CA ALA A 76 7.36 -15.08 -9.23
C ALA A 76 7.08 -16.59 -9.16
N LEU A 77 8.11 -17.44 -9.03
CA LEU A 77 8.03 -18.91 -8.94
C LEU A 77 8.18 -19.37 -7.49
#